data_AF-A0A8S9V3D0-F1
#
_entry.id   AF-A0A8S9V3D0-F1
#
_cell.length_a   1.000
_cell.length_b   1.000
_cell.length_c   1.000
_cell.angle_alpha   90.00
_cell.angle_beta   90.00
_cell.angle_gamma   90.00
#
_symmetry.space_group_name_H-M   'P 1'
#
loop_
_entity.id
_entity.type
_entity.pdbx_description
1 polymer ?
#
loop_
_entity_poly.entity_id
_entity_poly.type
_entity_poly.pdbx_seq_one_letter_code
_entity_poly.pdbx_strand_id
1 'polypeptide(L)'
;MLAKARANYHKQKTSDGPFVVHVLMYAAEEPRQGIRRATPARIAVATEAIDSYMAERPEVRVGDIARTHWAISQTRQHNDASASITESATFRQMQHLDTMSTSRQEDRGADSVFGTLIVQLNGSRDMQLTVNVSELRTLLELPNYSLITEGLFSHFQPPP
;
A
#
# COMPACT_ATOMS: atom_id res chain seq x y z
N MET A 1 48.53 15.45 -9.35
CA MET A 1 48.42 14.28 -10.26
C MET A 1 49.48 14.28 -11.35
N LEU A 2 49.67 15.38 -12.10
CA LEU A 2 50.60 15.47 -13.25
C LEU A 2 52.09 15.19 -12.91
N ALA A 3 52.57 15.67 -11.76
CA ALA A 3 53.97 15.47 -11.34
C ALA A 3 54.31 14.00 -11.03
N LYS A 4 53.37 13.24 -10.45
CA LYS A 4 53.53 11.80 -10.20
C LYS A 4 53.53 10.98 -11.50
N ALA A 5 52.74 11.39 -12.49
CA ALA A 5 52.71 10.73 -13.80
C ALA A 5 54.06 10.88 -14.55
N ARG A 6 54.66 12.07 -14.54
CA ARG A 6 56.00 12.29 -15.15
C ARG A 6 57.11 11.51 -14.46
N ALA A 7 57.07 11.38 -13.14
CA ALA A 7 58.04 10.60 -12.38
C ALA A 7 57.96 9.09 -12.65
N ASN A 8 56.77 8.57 -12.98
CA ASN A 8 56.58 7.16 -13.35
C ASN A 8 56.98 6.86 -14.80
N TYR A 9 56.80 7.82 -15.71
CA TYR A 9 57.24 7.67 -17.12
C TYR A 9 58.74 7.36 -17.24
N HIS A 10 59.57 7.97 -16.39
CA HIS A 10 61.03 7.74 -16.39
C HIS A 10 61.45 6.41 -15.73
N LYS A 11 60.50 5.64 -15.17
CA LYS A 11 60.74 4.34 -14.53
C LYS A 11 60.28 3.17 -15.39
N GLN A 12 59.94 3.42 -16.66
CA GLN A 12 59.46 2.40 -17.58
C GLN A 12 60.56 1.36 -17.83
N LYS A 13 60.32 0.11 -17.43
CA LYS A 13 61.15 -1.02 -17.83
C LYS A 13 60.74 -1.43 -19.24
N THR A 14 61.70 -1.53 -20.14
CA THR A 14 61.53 -2.02 -21.52
C THR A 14 61.37 -3.54 -21.49
N SER A 15 60.21 -4.03 -21.05
CA SER A 15 59.84 -5.43 -21.20
C SER A 15 58.64 -5.51 -22.12
N ASP A 16 58.84 -6.14 -23.29
CA ASP A 16 57.75 -6.42 -24.21
C ASP A 16 56.83 -7.49 -23.63
N GLY A 17 55.55 -7.17 -23.53
CA GLY A 17 54.49 -8.04 -23.04
C GLY A 17 53.16 -7.31 -23.01
N PRO A 18 52.02 -8.02 -23.17
CA PRO A 18 50.71 -7.39 -23.15
C PRO A 18 50.42 -6.85 -21.75
N PHE A 19 50.35 -5.52 -21.61
CA PHE A 19 49.84 -4.90 -20.39
C PHE A 19 48.32 -4.73 -20.51
N VAL A 20 47.57 -5.19 -19.52
CA VAL A 20 46.10 -5.04 -19.47
C VAL A 20 45.77 -4.02 -18.40
N VAL A 21 45.26 -2.86 -18.80
CA VAL A 21 44.76 -1.84 -17.87
C VAL A 21 43.25 -1.99 -17.74
N HIS A 22 42.78 -2.41 -16.57
CA HIS A 22 41.37 -2.33 -16.22
C HIS A 22 41.08 -0.94 -15.65
N VAL A 23 40.52 -0.07 -16.48
CA VAL A 23 39.98 1.21 -16.03
C VAL A 23 38.51 1.00 -15.67
N LEU A 24 38.20 1.06 -14.37
CA LEU A 24 36.83 1.09 -13.87
C LEU A 24 36.45 2.56 -13.68
N MET A 25 35.56 3.06 -14.54
CA MET A 25 35.07 4.44 -14.48
C MET A 25 33.63 4.42 -13.98
N TYR A 26 33.37 5.13 -12.88
CA TYR A 26 32.02 5.35 -12.37
C TYR A 26 31.55 6.71 -12.89
N ALA A 27 30.54 6.70 -13.76
CA ALA A 27 29.85 7.92 -14.19
C ALA A 27 28.71 8.21 -13.21
N ALA A 28 28.54 9.47 -12.81
CA ALA A 28 27.36 9.91 -12.08
C ALA A 28 26.12 9.65 -12.94
N GLU A 29 25.08 9.08 -12.34
CA GLU A 29 23.84 8.77 -13.06
C GLU A 29 23.19 10.08 -13.52
N GLU A 30 23.07 10.27 -14.83
CA GLU A 30 22.36 11.42 -15.39
C GLU A 30 20.89 11.37 -14.95
N PRO A 31 20.27 12.49 -14.53
CA PRO A 31 18.88 12.51 -14.11
C PRO A 31 17.98 12.25 -15.33
N ARG A 32 17.71 10.97 -15.59
CA ARG A 32 16.80 10.56 -16.67
C ARG A 32 15.40 11.07 -16.36
N GLN A 33 14.99 12.12 -17.07
CA GLN A 33 13.64 12.71 -17.08
C GLN A 33 12.65 11.84 -17.85
N GLY A 34 12.51 10.57 -17.45
CA GLY A 34 11.54 9.63 -18.03
C GLY A 34 10.55 9.13 -16.98
N ILE A 35 9.35 8.72 -17.41
CA ILE A 35 8.36 8.08 -16.55
C ILE A 35 8.97 6.76 -16.03
N ARG A 36 9.35 6.78 -14.75
CA ARG A 36 9.96 5.66 -14.06
C ARG A 36 8.91 4.63 -13.68
N ARG A 37 9.18 3.34 -13.96
CA ARG A 37 8.29 2.24 -13.57
C ARG A 37 8.40 1.94 -12.07
N ALA A 38 7.26 1.63 -11.46
CA ALA A 38 7.17 1.08 -10.11
C ALA A 38 7.50 -0.43 -10.16
N THR A 39 8.79 -0.77 -10.11
CA THR A 39 9.24 -2.17 -10.03
C THR A 39 9.21 -2.67 -8.58
N PRO A 40 9.06 -3.98 -8.33
CA PRO A 40 9.01 -4.53 -6.97
C PRO A 40 10.18 -4.10 -6.09
N ALA A 41 11.41 -4.10 -6.62
CA ALA A 41 12.60 -3.67 -5.89
C ALA A 41 12.53 -2.19 -5.46
N ARG A 42 11.98 -1.32 -6.32
CA ARG A 42 11.85 0.11 -6.00
C ARG A 42 10.70 0.38 -5.06
N ILE A 43 9.64 -0.43 -5.13
CA ILE A 43 8.55 -0.37 -4.15
C ILE A 43 9.08 -0.73 -2.78
N ALA A 44 9.90 -1.79 -2.65
CA ALA A 44 10.52 -2.16 -1.38
C ALA A 44 11.36 -1.03 -0.78
N VAL A 45 12.24 -0.41 -1.59
CA VAL A 45 13.06 0.74 -1.15
C VAL A 45 12.19 1.93 -0.75
N ALA A 46 11.13 2.22 -1.52
CA ALA A 46 10.20 3.30 -1.20
C ALA A 46 9.43 3.03 0.10
N THR A 47 9.00 1.79 0.34
CA THR A 47 8.33 1.40 1.58
C THR A 47 9.24 1.59 2.78
N GLU A 48 10.51 1.16 2.70
CA GLU A 48 11.49 1.36 3.78
C GLU A 48 11.72 2.84 4.08
N ALA A 49 11.85 3.68 3.04
CA ALA A 49 11.99 5.12 3.21
C ALA A 49 10.75 5.77 3.84
N ILE A 50 9.56 5.28 3.50
CA ILE A 50 8.28 5.72 4.09
C ILE A 50 8.18 5.30 5.55
N ASP A 51 8.56 4.07 5.89
CA ASP A 51 8.52 3.56 7.26
C ASP A 51 9.50 4.33 8.16
N SER A 52 10.71 4.63 7.66
CA SER A 52 11.65 5.51 8.35
C SER A 52 11.07 6.91 8.56
N TYR A 53 10.41 7.49 7.54
CA TYR A 53 9.78 8.81 7.64
C TYR A 53 8.67 8.85 8.70
N MET A 54 7.86 7.79 8.79
CA MET A 54 6.78 7.66 9.78
C MET A 54 7.32 7.41 11.19
N ALA A 55 8.42 6.68 11.32
CA ALA A 55 9.09 6.46 12.61
C ALA A 55 9.62 7.78 13.20
N GLU A 56 10.11 8.68 12.35
CA GLU A 56 10.56 10.03 12.76
C GLU A 56 9.40 10.99 13.08
N ARG A 57 8.19 10.73 12.55
CA ARG A 57 7.01 11.62 12.62
C ARG A 57 5.80 10.86 13.15
N PRO A 58 5.71 10.62 14.47
CA PRO A 58 4.64 9.84 15.09
C PRO A 58 3.24 10.44 14.88
N GLU A 59 3.14 11.72 14.53
CA GLU A 59 1.92 12.41 14.14
C GLU A 59 1.37 11.97 12.77
N VAL A 60 2.23 11.43 11.88
CA VAL A 60 1.82 10.97 10.56
C VAL A 60 1.33 9.53 10.66
N ARG A 61 0.00 9.36 10.66
CA ARG A 61 -0.64 8.04 10.57
C ARG A 61 -1.27 7.86 9.20
N VAL A 62 -0.85 6.82 8.50
CA VAL A 62 -1.31 6.46 7.16
C VAL A 62 -1.67 4.98 7.19
N GLY A 63 -2.88 4.63 6.75
CA GLY A 63 -3.30 3.23 6.65
C GLY A 63 -2.69 2.53 5.44
N ASP A 64 -2.93 1.23 5.33
CA ASP A 64 -2.24 0.37 4.36
C ASP A 64 -2.58 0.71 2.90
N ILE A 65 -3.81 1.15 2.62
CA ILE A 65 -4.24 1.52 1.27
C ILE A 65 -3.50 2.79 0.83
N ALA A 66 -3.52 3.84 1.64
CA ALA A 66 -2.82 5.08 1.35
C ALA A 66 -1.29 4.89 1.33
N ARG A 67 -0.74 4.06 2.22
CA ARG A 67 0.70 3.72 2.25
C ARG A 67 1.14 3.03 0.96
N THR A 68 0.34 2.11 0.43
CA THR A 68 0.66 1.42 -0.84
C THR A 68 0.74 2.40 -2.01
N HIS A 69 -0.24 3.30 -2.11
CA HIS A 69 -0.20 4.33 -3.14
C HIS A 69 0.95 5.31 -2.97
N TRP A 70 1.29 5.65 -1.73
CA TRP A 70 2.43 6.49 -1.43
C TRP A 70 3.74 5.83 -1.88
N ALA A 71 3.94 4.55 -1.57
CA ALA A 71 5.11 3.80 -2.04
C ALA A 71 5.21 3.81 -3.57
N ILE A 72 4.10 3.56 -4.27
CA ILE A 72 4.03 3.61 -5.74
C ILE A 72 4.37 5.01 -6.26
N SER A 73 3.82 6.07 -5.65
CA SER A 73 4.10 7.46 -6.03
C SER A 73 5.57 7.83 -5.81
N GLN A 74 6.14 7.37 -4.69
CA GLN A 74 7.55 7.59 -4.35
C GLN A 74 8.49 6.90 -5.33
N THR A 75 8.17 5.69 -5.82
CA THR A 75 9.01 4.99 -6.83
C THR A 75 9.19 5.78 -8.13
N ARG A 76 8.23 6.66 -8.44
CA ARG A 76 8.23 7.49 -9.65
C ARG A 76 9.08 8.75 -9.47
N GLN A 77 9.48 9.09 -8.24
CA GLN A 77 10.38 10.21 -7.96
C GLN A 77 11.86 9.85 -8.23
N HIS A 78 12.73 10.87 -8.22
CA HIS A 78 14.18 10.69 -8.35
C HIS A 78 14.74 9.89 -7.18
N ASN A 79 15.88 9.22 -7.35
CA ASN A 79 16.45 8.34 -6.31
C ASN A 79 16.81 9.10 -5.02
N ASP A 80 17.04 10.41 -5.11
CA ASP A 80 17.40 11.26 -3.96
C ASP A 80 16.20 12.03 -3.38
N ALA A 81 14.99 11.77 -3.87
CA ALA A 81 13.80 12.43 -3.35
C ALA A 81 13.48 11.85 -1.97
N SER A 82 13.61 12.69 -0.94
CA SER A 82 13.19 12.34 0.41
C SER A 82 11.72 11.92 0.42
N ALA A 83 11.38 10.94 1.26
CA ALA A 83 9.99 10.58 1.47
C ALA A 83 9.22 11.83 1.94
N SER A 84 8.19 12.21 1.19
CA SER A 84 7.29 13.31 1.52
C SER A 84 5.87 12.84 1.34
N ILE A 85 4.97 13.24 2.24
CA ILE A 85 3.55 12.89 2.11
C ILE A 85 3.00 13.41 0.78
N THR A 86 2.25 12.56 0.08
CA THR A 86 1.70 12.91 -1.23
C THR A 86 0.41 13.71 -1.04
N GLU A 87 0.34 14.97 -1.48
CA GLU A 87 -0.88 15.79 -1.37
C GLU A 87 -1.88 15.61 -2.54
N SER A 88 -2.00 14.41 -3.09
CA SER A 88 -2.94 14.18 -4.21
C SER A 88 -4.37 13.91 -3.74
N ALA A 89 -5.35 14.24 -4.57
CA ALA A 89 -6.76 13.90 -4.31
C ALA A 89 -6.95 12.39 -4.12
N THR A 90 -6.26 11.58 -4.92
CA THR A 90 -6.27 10.11 -4.80
C THR A 90 -5.71 9.65 -3.46
N PHE A 91 -4.64 10.27 -2.96
CA PHE A 91 -4.07 9.94 -1.66
C PHE A 91 -5.06 10.24 -0.52
N ARG A 92 -5.76 11.38 -0.57
CA ARG A 92 -6.83 11.71 0.39
C ARG A 92 -7.99 10.72 0.34
N GLN A 93 -8.39 10.30 -0.87
CA GLN A 93 -9.43 9.27 -1.03
C GLN A 93 -9.01 7.94 -0.39
N MET A 94 -7.75 7.54 -0.57
CA MET A 94 -7.23 6.30 0.03
C MET A 94 -7.13 6.39 1.55
N GLN A 95 -6.73 7.54 2.11
CA GLN A 95 -6.78 7.75 3.56
C GLN A 95 -8.21 7.61 4.09
N HIS A 96 -9.20 8.13 3.36
CA HIS A 96 -10.60 7.98 3.72
C HIS A 96 -11.07 6.52 3.66
N LEU A 97 -10.59 5.73 2.69
CA LEU A 97 -10.84 4.28 2.64
C LEU A 97 -10.19 3.54 3.81
N ASP A 98 -8.99 3.95 4.23
CA ASP A 98 -8.34 3.39 5.42
C ASP A 98 -9.16 3.66 6.69
N THR A 99 -9.70 4.88 6.85
CA THR A 99 -10.57 5.21 7.99
C THR A 99 -11.86 4.39 7.98
N MET A 100 -12.49 4.22 6.82
CA MET A 100 -13.71 3.40 6.67
C MET A 100 -13.45 1.92 6.92
N SER A 101 -12.28 1.41 6.51
CA SER A 101 -11.91 0.01 6.71
C SER A 101 -11.68 -0.30 8.20
N THR A 102 -11.08 0.66 8.92
CA THR A 102 -10.85 0.54 10.36
C THR A 102 -12.16 0.55 11.14
N SER A 103 -13.06 1.51 10.87
CA SER A 103 -14.38 1.58 11.52
C SER A 103 -15.22 0.33 11.23
N ARG A 104 -15.15 -0.20 10.00
CA ARG A 104 -15.85 -1.43 9.62
C ARG A 104 -15.34 -2.66 10.37
N GLN A 105 -14.04 -2.74 10.63
CA GLN A 105 -13.47 -3.86 11.39
C GLN A 105 -13.92 -3.83 12.86
N GLU A 106 -14.13 -2.64 13.42
CA GLU A 106 -14.69 -2.45 14.76
C GLU A 106 -16.18 -2.84 14.81
N ASP A 107 -16.99 -2.42 13.83
CA ASP A 107 -18.42 -2.78 13.75
C ASP A 107 -18.66 -4.28 13.48
N ARG A 108 -17.78 -4.95 12.73
CA ARG A 108 -17.85 -6.41 12.54
C ARG A 108 -17.71 -7.21 13.84
N GLY A 109 -17.17 -6.62 14.91
CA GLY A 109 -17.14 -7.22 16.23
C GLY A 109 -18.52 -7.37 16.88
N ALA A 110 -19.54 -6.70 16.33
CA ALA A 110 -20.90 -6.67 16.87
C ALA A 110 -21.95 -7.38 16.00
N ASP A 111 -21.57 -7.99 14.87
CA ASP A 111 -22.46 -8.88 14.13
C ASP A 111 -22.64 -10.18 14.94
N SER A 112 -23.73 -10.24 15.71
CA SER A 112 -24.09 -11.44 16.46
C SER A 112 -24.20 -12.63 15.50
N VAL A 113 -23.34 -13.63 15.70
CA VAL A 113 -23.30 -14.87 14.88
C VAL A 113 -24.68 -15.51 14.74
N PHE A 114 -25.54 -15.33 15.76
CA PHE A 114 -26.92 -15.78 15.79
C PHE A 114 -27.90 -14.60 15.77
N GLY A 115 -28.93 -14.71 14.93
CA GLY A 115 -30.04 -13.76 14.85
C GLY A 115 -31.37 -14.46 15.10
N THR A 116 -32.30 -13.78 15.75
CA THR A 116 -33.66 -14.30 15.99
C THR A 116 -34.60 -13.83 14.89
N LEU A 117 -35.27 -14.78 14.24
CA LEU A 117 -36.28 -14.56 13.22
C LEU A 117 -37.65 -14.93 13.79
N ILE A 118 -38.69 -14.20 13.38
CA ILE A 118 -40.07 -14.62 13.60
C ILE A 118 -40.49 -15.41 12.35
N VAL A 119 -40.94 -16.64 12.56
CA VAL A 119 -41.38 -17.55 11.49
C VAL A 119 -42.76 -18.12 11.80
N GLN A 120 -43.54 -18.30 10.75
CA GLN A 120 -44.87 -18.92 10.81
C GLN A 120 -44.87 -20.17 9.92
N LEU A 121 -45.10 -21.35 10.50
CA LEU A 121 -45.14 -22.60 9.76
C LEU A 121 -46.59 -23.06 9.58
N ASN A 122 -47.04 -23.26 8.35
CA ASN A 122 -48.36 -23.82 8.04
C ASN A 122 -49.54 -23.08 8.72
N GLY A 123 -49.46 -21.75 8.87
CA GLY A 123 -50.51 -20.94 9.52
C GLY A 123 -50.58 -21.09 11.04
N SER A 124 -49.54 -21.66 11.67
CA SER A 124 -49.37 -21.67 13.13
C SER A 124 -49.16 -20.27 13.70
N ARG A 125 -49.00 -20.16 15.02
CA ARG A 125 -48.67 -18.87 15.66
C ARG A 125 -47.20 -18.52 15.42
N ASP A 126 -46.91 -17.23 15.40
CA ASP A 126 -45.56 -16.71 15.30
C ASP A 126 -44.62 -17.37 16.30
N MET A 127 -43.53 -17.94 15.78
CA MET A 127 -42.50 -18.60 16.57
C MET A 127 -41.16 -17.91 16.36
N GLN A 128 -40.41 -17.71 17.43
CA GLN A 128 -39.05 -17.19 17.36
C GLN A 128 -38.07 -18.33 17.13
N LEU A 129 -37.24 -18.21 16.10
CA LEU A 129 -36.20 -19.17 15.76
C LEU A 129 -34.86 -18.45 15.71
N THR A 130 -33.89 -18.95 16.49
CA THR A 130 -32.54 -18.41 16.50
C THR A 130 -31.70 -19.17 15.50
N VAL A 131 -31.16 -18.49 14.50
CA VAL A 131 -30.40 -19.09 13.40
C VAL A 131 -29.01 -18.48 13.31
N ASN A 132 -28.07 -19.25 12.79
CA ASN A 132 -26.78 -18.70 12.37
C ASN A 132 -27.00 -17.81 11.13
N VAL A 133 -26.66 -16.53 11.25
CA VAL A 133 -26.91 -15.54 10.19
C VAL A 133 -26.05 -15.81 8.96
N SER A 134 -24.82 -16.29 9.15
CA SER A 134 -23.90 -16.61 8.04
C SER A 134 -24.36 -17.81 7.22
N GLU A 135 -24.89 -18.85 7.88
CA GLU A 135 -25.43 -20.04 7.21
C GLU A 135 -26.71 -19.69 6.45
N LEU A 136 -27.61 -18.91 7.07
CA LEU A 136 -28.82 -18.45 6.40
C LEU A 136 -28.49 -17.58 5.18
N ARG A 137 -27.55 -16.64 5.31
CA ARG A 137 -27.09 -15.81 4.17
C ARG A 137 -26.50 -16.66 3.06
N THR A 138 -25.69 -17.67 3.40
CA THR A 138 -25.10 -18.60 2.43
C THR A 138 -26.19 -19.37 1.67
N LEU A 139 -27.20 -19.87 2.39
CA LEU A 139 -28.33 -20.59 1.79
C LEU A 139 -29.20 -19.70 0.89
N LEU A 140 -29.29 -18.41 1.20
CA LEU A 140 -30.02 -17.42 0.40
C LEU A 140 -29.14 -16.74 -0.66
N GLU A 141 -27.88 -17.16 -0.84
CA GLU A 141 -26.89 -16.54 -1.72
C GLU A 141 -26.69 -15.03 -1.47
N LEU A 142 -26.89 -14.60 -0.22
CA LEU A 142 -26.73 -13.21 0.19
C LEU A 142 -25.27 -12.91 0.58
N PRO A 143 -24.79 -11.68 0.35
CA PRO A 143 -23.47 -11.27 0.81
C PRO A 143 -23.35 -11.36 2.33
N ASN A 144 -22.17 -11.77 2.82
CA ASN A 144 -21.86 -11.86 4.26
C ASN A 144 -21.70 -10.51 4.97
N TYR A 145 -22.08 -9.41 4.33
CA TYR A 145 -22.05 -8.07 4.89
C TYR A 145 -23.41 -7.40 4.71
N SER A 146 -23.77 -6.52 5.63
CA SER A 146 -25.02 -5.76 5.55
C SER A 146 -24.95 -4.73 4.42
N LEU A 147 -25.87 -4.81 3.46
CA LEU A 147 -25.99 -3.85 2.36
C LEU A 147 -26.67 -2.54 2.79
N ILE A 148 -27.46 -2.59 3.86
CA ILE A 148 -28.31 -1.50 4.32
C ILE A 148 -27.55 -0.60 5.30
N THR A 149 -26.75 -1.17 6.19
CA THR A 149 -25.99 -0.38 7.19
C THR A 149 -24.59 0.01 6.71
N GLU A 150 -23.96 -0.77 5.81
CA GLU A 150 -22.56 -0.56 5.41
C GLU A 150 -22.37 -0.24 3.91
N GLY A 151 -23.41 0.19 3.19
CA GLY A 151 -23.34 0.30 1.73
C GLY A 151 -24.25 1.33 1.07
N LEU A 152 -24.55 1.08 -0.20
CA LEU A 152 -25.32 1.94 -1.13
C LEU A 152 -26.68 2.43 -0.59
N PHE A 153 -27.21 1.76 0.45
CA PHE A 153 -28.51 2.03 1.05
C PHE A 153 -28.42 2.54 2.50
N SER A 154 -27.27 3.09 2.93
CA SER A 154 -27.11 3.68 4.28
C SER A 154 -28.14 4.77 4.61
N HIS A 155 -28.68 5.43 3.59
CA HIS A 155 -29.74 6.45 3.72
C HIS A 155 -31.13 5.95 3.32
N PHE A 156 -31.29 4.65 3.05
CA PHE A 156 -32.59 4.11 2.69
C PHE A 156 -33.46 3.96 3.93
N GLN A 157 -34.52 4.76 3.98
CA GLN A 157 -35.56 4.64 4.99
C GLN A 157 -36.76 3.94 4.33
N PRO A 158 -37.09 2.70 4.73
CA PRO A 158 -38.25 2.01 4.16
C PRO A 158 -39.53 2.81 4.47
N PRO A 159 -40.48 2.89 3.53
CA PRO A 159 -41.78 3.52 3.78
C PRO A 159 -42.54 2.78 4.91
N PRO A 160 -43.39 3.50 5.67
CA PRO A 160 -44.18 2.94 6.75
C PRO A 160 -45.22 1.91 6.27
#